data_AF-A0A9D7R8Y6-F1
#
_entry.id   AF-A0A9D7R8Y6-F1
#
_cell.length_a   1.000
_cell.length_b   1.000
_cell.length_c   1.000
_cell.angle_alpha   90.00
_cell.angle_beta   90.00
_cell.angle_gamma   90.00
#
_symmetry.space_group_name_H-M   'P 1'
#
loop_
_entity.id
_entity.type
_entity.pdbx_description
1 polymer ?
#
loop_
_entity_poly.entity_id
_entity_poly.type
_entity_poly.pdbx_seq_one_letter_code
_entity_poly.pdbx_strand_id
1 'polypeptide(L)'
;MPKPFDNDHPEQMAYDSTCSMWLTEGTNDREKYAYRDGHHAGWMALAGENAVLLGLLTDCAAVIKTIEGEDSNEAEKLADLLGAIDRAIEPTRHKGKLL
;
A
#
# COMPACT_ATOMS: atom_id res chain seq x y z
N MET A 1 -29.37 -1.96 -4.40
CA MET A 1 -28.76 -0.85 -3.63
C MET A 1 -27.77 -0.09 -4.51
N PRO A 2 -27.54 1.21 -4.27
CA PRO A 2 -26.52 1.98 -4.98
C PRO A 2 -25.11 1.57 -4.52
N LYS A 3 -24.17 1.49 -5.47
CA LYS A 3 -22.76 1.23 -5.19
C LYS A 3 -22.11 2.50 -4.61
N PRO A 4 -21.18 2.38 -3.63
CA PRO A 4 -20.48 3.53 -3.05
C PRO A 4 -19.48 4.17 -4.02
N PHE A 5 -19.03 3.41 -5.03
CA PHE A 5 -18.18 3.89 -6.12
C PHE A 5 -18.77 3.50 -7.47
N ASP A 6 -18.29 4.14 -8.53
CA ASP A 6 -18.54 3.78 -9.92
C ASP A 6 -17.98 2.39 -10.26
N ASN A 7 -18.55 1.74 -11.29
CA ASN A 7 -18.26 0.34 -11.61
C ASN A 7 -16.79 0.08 -11.96
N ASP A 8 -16.11 1.08 -12.52
CA ASP A 8 -14.72 0.99 -12.95
C ASP A 8 -13.74 1.42 -11.84
N HIS A 9 -14.25 1.78 -10.66
CA HIS A 9 -13.40 2.10 -9.52
C HIS A 9 -12.64 0.85 -9.05
N PRO A 10 -11.32 0.91 -8.82
CA PRO A 10 -10.52 -0.25 -8.42
C PRO A 10 -11.07 -0.98 -7.20
N GLU A 11 -11.58 -0.24 -6.21
CA GLU A 11 -12.18 -0.82 -5.00
C GLU A 11 -13.53 -1.49 -5.29
N GLN A 12 -14.33 -0.95 -6.22
CA GLN A 12 -15.59 -1.57 -6.62
C GLN A 12 -15.36 -2.86 -7.40
N MET A 13 -14.37 -2.87 -8.29
CA MET A 13 -13.95 -4.05 -9.04
C MET A 13 -13.38 -5.14 -8.12
N ALA A 14 -12.54 -4.76 -7.15
CA ALA A 14 -11.98 -5.70 -6.17
C ALA A 14 -13.08 -6.29 -5.28
N TYR A 15 -14.04 -5.46 -4.85
CA TYR A 15 -15.20 -5.90 -4.09
C TYR A 15 -16.06 -6.86 -4.91
N ASP A 16 -16.46 -6.47 -6.13
CA ASP A 16 -17.33 -7.28 -6.99
C ASP A 16 -16.66 -8.63 -7.35
N SER A 17 -15.35 -8.64 -7.64
CA SER A 17 -14.56 -9.86 -7.87
C SER A 17 -14.56 -10.78 -6.65
N THR A 18 -14.27 -10.24 -5.46
CA THR A 18 -14.21 -11.04 -4.24
C THR A 18 -15.60 -11.54 -3.82
N CYS A 19 -16.62 -10.72 -3.98
CA CYS A 19 -18.02 -11.09 -3.80
C CYS A 19 -18.45 -12.22 -4.74
N SER A 20 -18.04 -12.19 -6.00
CA SER A 20 -18.35 -13.28 -6.96
C SER A 20 -17.72 -14.62 -6.57
N MET A 21 -16.65 -14.58 -5.76
CA MET A 21 -15.92 -15.77 -5.32
C MET A 21 -16.50 -16.40 -4.04
N TRP A 22 -17.18 -15.62 -3.19
CA TRP A 22 -17.62 -16.05 -1.85
C TRP A 22 -19.12 -15.94 -1.59
N LEU A 23 -19.86 -15.19 -2.41
CA LEU A 23 -21.32 -15.02 -2.29
C LEU A 23 -22.02 -15.84 -3.37
N THR A 24 -23.08 -16.54 -2.99
CA THR A 24 -23.92 -17.31 -3.92
C THR A 24 -25.31 -16.68 -4.03
N GLU A 25 -26.16 -17.16 -4.95
CA GLU A 25 -27.57 -16.73 -5.03
C GLU A 25 -28.32 -16.89 -3.68
N GLY A 26 -27.91 -17.85 -2.83
CA GLY A 26 -28.52 -18.09 -1.53
C GLY A 26 -28.07 -17.14 -0.41
N THR A 27 -27.03 -16.33 -0.63
CA THR A 27 -26.52 -15.43 0.41
C THR A 27 -27.48 -14.25 0.62
N ASN A 28 -27.98 -14.08 1.85
CA ASN A 28 -28.93 -13.03 2.17
C ASN A 28 -28.25 -11.65 2.19
N ASP A 29 -29.04 -10.58 2.00
CA ASP A 29 -28.51 -9.22 1.88
C ASP A 29 -27.76 -8.76 3.15
N ARG A 30 -28.17 -9.24 4.34
CA ARG A 30 -27.50 -8.91 5.61
C ARG A 30 -26.06 -9.41 5.64
N GLU A 31 -25.81 -10.63 5.18
CA GLU A 31 -24.47 -11.22 5.09
C GLU A 31 -23.60 -10.51 4.05
N LYS A 32 -24.21 -10.06 2.94
CA LYS A 32 -23.50 -9.24 1.94
C LYS A 32 -23.03 -7.90 2.53
N TYR A 33 -23.87 -7.24 3.34
CA TYR A 33 -23.49 -5.99 4.01
C TYR A 33 -22.42 -6.19 5.08
N ALA A 34 -22.56 -7.23 5.91
CA ALA A 34 -21.54 -7.54 6.92
C ALA A 34 -20.16 -7.83 6.29
N TYR A 35 -20.15 -8.55 5.15
CA TYR A 35 -18.95 -8.82 4.39
C TYR A 35 -18.32 -7.55 3.81
N ARG A 36 -19.12 -6.71 3.14
CA ARG A 36 -18.67 -5.42 2.59
C ARG A 36 -18.07 -4.53 3.66
N ASP A 37 -18.79 -4.33 4.77
CA ASP A 37 -18.41 -3.38 5.80
C ASP A 37 -17.15 -3.86 6.53
N GLY A 38 -17.05 -5.18 6.79
CA GLY A 38 -15.84 -5.79 7.36
C GLY A 38 -14.62 -5.68 6.43
N HIS A 39 -14.78 -5.96 5.14
CA HIS A 39 -13.70 -5.82 4.17
C HIS A 39 -13.28 -4.36 3.96
N HIS A 40 -14.24 -3.44 3.86
CA HIS A 40 -13.95 -2.01 3.73
C HIS A 40 -13.19 -1.49 4.96
N ALA A 41 -13.62 -1.87 6.17
CA ALA A 41 -12.88 -1.55 7.40
C ALA A 41 -11.46 -2.12 7.38
N GLY A 42 -11.29 -3.38 6.95
CA GLY A 42 -9.97 -4.01 6.82
C GLY A 42 -9.07 -3.33 5.78
N TRP A 43 -9.61 -2.91 4.64
CA TRP A 43 -8.87 -2.17 3.61
C TRP A 43 -8.47 -0.78 4.09
N MET A 44 -9.37 -0.07 4.77
CA MET A 44 -9.06 1.24 5.34
C MET A 44 -8.00 1.14 6.45
N ALA A 45 -8.05 0.09 7.29
CA ALA A 45 -7.02 -0.18 8.28
C ALA A 45 -5.66 -0.43 7.61
N LEU A 46 -5.61 -1.30 6.59
CA LEU A 46 -4.38 -1.58 5.85
C LEU A 46 -3.83 -0.34 5.13
N ALA A 47 -4.71 0.47 4.53
CA ALA A 47 -4.33 1.74 3.91
C ALA A 47 -3.74 2.72 4.93
N GLY A 48 -4.35 2.81 6.12
CA GLY A 48 -3.84 3.60 7.24
C GLY A 48 -2.47 3.12 7.72
N GLU A 49 -2.30 1.82 7.93
CA GLU A 49 -1.01 1.21 8.30
C GLU A 49 0.08 1.49 7.26
N ASN A 50 -0.25 1.32 5.97
CA ASN A 50 0.66 1.63 4.87
C ASN A 50 1.05 3.12 4.84
N ALA A 51 0.11 4.03 5.09
CA ALA A 51 0.39 5.46 5.15
C ALA A 51 1.35 5.80 6.31
N VAL A 52 1.18 5.17 7.47
CA VAL A 52 2.10 5.32 8.61
C VAL A 52 3.50 4.81 8.26
N LEU A 53 3.61 3.63 7.66
CA LEU A 53 4.89 3.06 7.23
C LEU A 53 5.61 3.95 6.21
N LEU A 54 4.88 4.50 5.23
CA LEU A 54 5.42 5.45 4.25
C LEU A 54 5.93 6.73 4.91
N GLY A 55 5.20 7.27 5.89
CA GLY A 55 5.62 8.42 6.69
C GLY A 55 6.94 8.14 7.43
N LEU A 56 7.00 7.03 8.16
CA LEU A 56 8.20 6.62 8.89
C LEU A 56 9.43 6.45 7.99
N LEU A 57 9.27 5.79 6.83
CA LEU A 57 10.36 5.65 5.86
C LEU A 57 10.83 6.99 5.31
N THR A 58 9.91 7.92 5.08
CA THR A 58 10.22 9.29 4.62
C THR A 58 11.03 10.05 5.69
N ASP A 59 10.62 9.96 6.95
CA ASP A 59 11.33 10.58 8.07
C ASP A 59 12.73 9.97 8.26
N CYS A 60 12.86 8.64 8.16
CA CYS A 60 14.16 7.97 8.18
C CYS A 60 15.08 8.49 7.06
N ALA A 61 14.58 8.59 5.83
CA ALA A 61 15.35 9.13 4.71
C ALA A 61 15.77 10.59 4.95
N ALA A 62 14.92 11.39 5.59
CA ALA A 62 15.25 12.77 5.95
C ALA A 62 16.41 12.82 6.96
N VAL A 63 16.37 11.99 8.01
CA VAL A 63 17.44 11.89 9.01
C VAL A 63 18.74 11.38 8.39
N ILE A 64 18.69 10.34 7.55
CA ILE A 64 19.90 9.79 6.92
C ILE A 64 20.61 10.85 6.05
N LYS A 65 19.85 11.71 5.37
CA LYS A 65 20.42 12.81 4.56
C LYS A 65 21.18 13.86 5.37
N THR A 66 21.01 13.92 6.69
CA THR A 66 21.78 14.83 7.55
C THR A 66 23.09 14.21 8.04
N ILE A 67 23.35 12.94 7.72
CA ILE A 67 24.56 12.24 8.10
C ILE A 67 25.58 12.40 6.97
N GLU A 68 26.74 12.98 7.28
CA GLU A 68 27.90 13.00 6.39
C GLU A 68 28.76 11.77 6.69
N GLY A 69 29.11 10.99 5.66
CA GLY A 69 30.01 9.85 5.82
C GLY A 69 31.44 10.33 6.11
N GLU A 70 32.13 9.68 7.05
CA GLU A 70 33.50 10.07 7.42
C GLU A 70 34.51 9.65 6.34
N ASP A 71 34.18 8.62 5.56
CA ASP A 71 34.94 8.14 4.43
C ASP A 71 34.05 7.78 3.22
N SER A 72 34.69 7.42 2.10
CA SER A 72 33.98 7.09 0.86
C SER A 72 33.12 5.81 0.96
N ASN A 73 33.50 4.87 1.82
CA ASN A 73 32.76 3.62 2.02
C ASN A 73 31.50 3.85 2.88
N GLU A 74 31.57 4.71 3.88
CA GLU A 74 30.39 5.15 4.62
C GLU A 74 29.44 5.97 3.74
N ALA A 75 29.98 6.89 2.92
CA ALA A 75 29.18 7.66 1.98
C ALA A 75 28.43 6.78 0.97
N GLU A 76 29.08 5.73 0.47
CA GLU A 76 28.45 4.73 -0.41
C GLU A 76 27.32 3.97 0.29
N LYS A 77 27.54 3.51 1.54
CA LYS A 77 26.51 2.82 2.33
C LYS A 77 25.31 3.72 2.63
N LEU A 78 25.52 4.99 2.92
CA LEU A 78 24.43 5.96 3.12
C LEU A 78 23.63 6.15 1.84
N ALA A 79 24.30 6.23 0.69
CA ALA A 79 23.65 6.32 -0.62
C ALA A 79 22.83 5.06 -0.95
N ASP A 80 23.38 3.87 -0.69
CA ASP A 80 22.69 2.59 -0.88
C ASP A 80 21.43 2.48 -0.02
N LEU A 81 21.51 2.90 1.25
CA LEU A 81 20.39 2.91 2.17
C LEU A 81 19.28 3.86 1.69
N LEU A 82 19.64 5.06 1.25
CA LEU A 82 18.68 6.00 0.65
C LEU A 82 18.03 5.42 -0.61
N GLY A 83 18.80 4.73 -1.46
CA GLY A 83 18.27 4.03 -2.64
C GLY A 83 17.33 2.88 -2.29
N ALA A 84 17.61 2.13 -1.22
CA ALA A 84 16.71 1.10 -0.71
C ALA A 84 15.39 1.68 -0.21
N ILE A 85 15.43 2.79 0.53
CA ILE A 85 14.22 3.48 1.00
C ILE A 85 13.40 4.03 -0.18
N ASP A 86 14.03 4.66 -1.17
CA ASP A 86 13.31 5.17 -2.35
C ASP A 86 12.63 4.05 -3.15
N ARG A 87 13.27 2.87 -3.26
CA ARG A 87 12.65 1.67 -3.85
C ARG A 87 11.46 1.15 -3.06
N ALA A 88 11.50 1.25 -1.72
CA ALA A 88 10.39 0.83 -0.87
C ALA A 88 9.20 1.81 -0.94
N ILE A 89 9.47 3.12 -1.00
CA ILE A 89 8.44 4.17 -1.10
C ILE A 89 7.81 4.18 -2.49
N GLU A 90 8.61 4.08 -3.56
CA GLU A 90 8.12 4.06 -4.93
C GLU A 90 8.70 2.90 -5.74
N PRO A 91 8.17 1.68 -5.58
CA PRO A 91 8.62 0.52 -6.34
C PRO A 91 8.47 0.70 -7.86
N THR A 92 7.50 1.50 -8.30
CA THR A 92 7.20 1.71 -9.72
C THR A 92 8.27 2.54 -10.44
N ARG A 93 8.91 3.50 -9.77
CA ARG A 93 10.03 4.31 -10.30
C ARG A 93 11.25 3.47 -10.68
N HIS A 94 11.35 2.25 -10.14
CA HIS A 94 12.50 1.36 -10.33
C HIS A 94 12.18 0.10 -11.15
N LYS A 95 10.95 -0.03 -11.66
CA LYS A 95 10.60 -1.11 -12.59
C LYS A 95 11.44 -0.99 -13.86
N GLY A 96 12.29 -1.98 -14.12
CA GLY A 96 13.20 -2.04 -15.27
C GLY A 96 14.67 -1.78 -14.94
N LYS A 97 15.00 -1.34 -13.73
CA LYS A 97 16.38 -1.36 -13.22
C LYS A 97 16.60 -2.71 -12.54
N LEU A 98 17.05 -3.69 -13.33
CA LEU A 98 17.56 -4.95 -12.79
C LEU A 98 18.78 -4.63 -11.90
N LEU A 99 18.81 -5.28 -10.73
CA LEU A 99 19.96 -5.39 -9.83
C LEU A 99 21.21 -5.84 -10.60
#